data_AF-A0A5C8NWJ9-F1
#
_entry.id   AF-A0A5C8NWJ9-F1
#
_cell.length_a   1.000
_cell.length_b   1.000
_cell.length_c   1.000
_cell.angle_alpha   90.00
_cell.angle_beta   90.00
_cell.angle_gamma   90.00
#
_symmetry.space_group_name_H-M   'P 1'
#
loop_
_entity.id
_entity.type
_entity.pdbx_description
1 polymer ?
#
loop_
_entity_poly.entity_id
_entity_poly.type
_entity_poly.pdbx_seq_one_letter_code
_entity_poly.pdbx_strand_id
1 'polypeptide(L)'
;MYRFPAEVDHAVANQVLAAAAAAQNGPERVYDLSACDHFDSSLVALLLELARGAQAAGASARFEGAGEKLLKLAGLYGVGALLFGPAARAVGGAGASTAGAGA
;
A
#
# COMPACT_ATOMS: atom_id res chain seq x y z
N MET A 1 12.85 -6.55 -5.20
CA MET A 1 11.67 -5.78 -5.61
C MET A 1 10.70 -6.77 -6.24
N TYR A 2 9.47 -6.83 -5.75
CA TYR A 2 8.45 -7.75 -6.26
C TYR A 2 7.42 -6.98 -7.08
N ARG A 3 7.15 -7.41 -8.31
CA ARG A 3 6.18 -6.76 -9.19
C ARG A 3 4.81 -7.44 -9.07
N PHE A 4 3.79 -6.65 -8.81
CA PHE A 4 2.42 -7.15 -8.72
C PHE A 4 1.88 -7.50 -10.12
N PRO A 5 0.98 -8.49 -10.21
CA PRO A 5 0.30 -8.82 -11.46
C PRO A 5 -0.67 -7.71 -11.88
N ALA A 6 -1.10 -7.74 -13.14
CA ALA A 6 -1.98 -6.71 -13.68
C ALA A 6 -3.39 -6.70 -13.08
N GLU A 7 -3.82 -7.85 -12.55
CA GLU A 7 -5.10 -8.03 -11.89
C GLU A 7 -4.90 -8.60 -10.49
N VAL A 8 -5.47 -7.92 -9.49
CA VAL A 8 -5.52 -8.37 -8.10
C VAL A 8 -6.92 -8.15 -7.55
N ASP A 9 -7.72 -9.19 -7.65
CA ASP A 9 -9.04 -9.27 -7.03
C ASP A 9 -9.01 -10.18 -5.79
N HIS A 10 -10.17 -10.34 -5.15
CA HIS A 10 -10.34 -11.27 -4.03
C HIS A 10 -9.90 -12.70 -4.33
N ALA A 11 -10.10 -13.20 -5.57
CA ALA A 11 -9.83 -14.59 -5.93
C ALA A 11 -8.33 -14.90 -5.91
N VAL A 12 -7.49 -13.95 -6.32
CA VAL A 12 -6.02 -14.13 -6.36
C VAL A 12 -5.28 -13.49 -5.20
N ALA A 13 -5.95 -12.67 -4.37
CA ALA A 13 -5.31 -11.88 -3.30
C ALA A 13 -4.42 -12.71 -2.36
N ASN A 14 -4.89 -13.87 -1.87
CA ASN A 14 -4.11 -14.71 -0.95
C ASN A 14 -2.86 -15.30 -1.63
N GLN A 15 -2.96 -15.67 -2.90
CA GLN A 15 -1.82 -16.20 -3.66
C GLN A 15 -0.77 -15.10 -3.89
N VAL A 16 -1.21 -13.90 -4.28
CA VAL A 16 -0.33 -12.75 -4.49
C VAL A 16 0.35 -12.34 -3.18
N LEU A 17 -0.37 -12.35 -2.05
CA LEU A 17 0.18 -12.05 -0.73
C LEU A 17 1.33 -13.00 -0.37
N ALA A 18 1.09 -14.31 -0.49
CA ALA A 18 2.10 -15.32 -0.18
C ALA A 18 3.33 -15.20 -1.07
N ALA A 19 3.14 -14.97 -2.37
CA ALA A 19 4.23 -14.78 -3.33
C ALA A 19 5.05 -13.51 -3.02
N ALA A 20 4.37 -12.38 -2.76
CA ALA A 20 5.01 -11.11 -2.43
C ALA A 20 5.82 -11.19 -1.14
N ALA A 21 5.27 -11.83 -0.10
CA ALA A 21 5.95 -12.02 1.18
C ALA A 21 7.18 -12.93 1.06
N ALA A 22 7.06 -14.04 0.32
CA ALA A 22 8.18 -14.97 0.13
C ALA A 22 9.31 -14.38 -0.72
N ALA A 23 9.00 -13.47 -1.64
CA ALA A 23 9.97 -12.86 -2.54
C ALA A 23 10.89 -11.82 -1.87
N GLN A 24 10.56 -11.34 -0.66
CA GLN A 24 11.20 -10.16 -0.06
C GLN A 24 11.59 -10.41 1.41
N ASN A 25 12.89 -10.66 1.66
CA ASN A 25 13.44 -10.89 3.00
C ASN A 25 14.44 -9.81 3.47
N GLY A 26 14.57 -8.72 2.73
CA GLY A 26 15.46 -7.61 3.07
C GLY A 26 14.92 -6.66 4.13
N PRO A 27 15.78 -5.76 4.66
CA PRO A 27 15.39 -4.70 5.61
C PRO A 27 14.47 -3.65 4.96
N GLU A 28 14.50 -3.52 3.64
CA GLU A 28 13.56 -2.74 2.85
C GLU A 28 12.91 -3.64 1.80
N ARG A 29 11.57 -3.74 1.84
CA ARG A 29 10.77 -4.56 0.94
C ARG A 29 10.02 -3.67 -0.04
N VAL A 30 10.54 -3.59 -1.26
CA VAL A 30 9.95 -2.79 -2.34
C VAL A 30 8.98 -3.61 -3.18
N TYR A 31 7.77 -3.09 -3.38
CA TYR A 31 6.69 -3.67 -4.16
C TYR A 31 6.27 -2.71 -5.28
N ASP A 32 6.27 -3.20 -6.52
CA ASP A 32 5.89 -2.45 -7.71
C ASP A 32 4.44 -2.71 -8.10
N LEU A 33 3.64 -1.64 -8.06
CA LEU A 33 2.20 -1.63 -8.37
C LEU A 33 1.91 -1.02 -9.74
N SER A 34 2.93 -0.64 -10.51
CA SER A 34 2.79 0.04 -11.82
C SER A 34 2.04 -0.77 -12.87
N ALA A 35 2.02 -2.10 -12.72
CA ALA A 35 1.30 -2.99 -13.62
C ALA A 35 -0.17 -3.21 -13.22
N CYS A 36 -0.57 -2.87 -11.98
CA CYS A 36 -1.91 -3.16 -11.47
C CYS A 36 -2.96 -2.21 -12.05
N ASP A 37 -3.71 -2.70 -13.02
CA ASP A 37 -4.80 -1.96 -13.67
C ASP A 37 -6.18 -2.35 -13.14
N HIS A 38 -6.33 -3.61 -12.75
CA HIS A 38 -7.59 -4.20 -12.29
C HIS A 38 -7.46 -4.64 -10.84
N PHE A 39 -8.21 -4.01 -9.93
CA PHE A 39 -8.15 -4.34 -8.52
C PHE A 39 -9.43 -3.96 -7.77
N ASP A 40 -9.64 -4.61 -6.63
CA ASP A 40 -10.71 -4.33 -5.69
C ASP A 40 -10.16 -3.89 -4.31
N SER A 41 -11.02 -3.90 -3.28
CA SER A 41 -10.64 -3.58 -1.91
C SER A 41 -9.69 -4.60 -1.28
N SER A 42 -9.61 -5.83 -1.81
CA SER A 42 -8.69 -6.87 -1.36
C SER A 42 -7.23 -6.48 -1.60
N LEU A 43 -6.94 -5.73 -2.67
CA LEU A 43 -5.59 -5.20 -2.90
C LEU A 43 -5.15 -4.28 -1.74
N VAL A 44 -6.02 -3.39 -1.27
CA VAL A 44 -5.70 -2.50 -0.14
C VAL A 44 -5.41 -3.30 1.13
N ALA A 45 -6.21 -4.33 1.41
CA ALA A 45 -5.98 -5.23 2.54
C ALA A 45 -4.63 -5.97 2.43
N LEU A 46 -4.28 -6.43 1.23
CA LEU A 46 -3.01 -7.10 0.94
C LEU A 46 -1.81 -6.17 1.21
N LEU A 47 -1.85 -4.93 0.74
CA LEU A 47 -0.75 -3.97 0.96
C LEU A 47 -0.55 -3.68 2.46
N LEU A 48 -1.64 -3.55 3.22
CA LEU A 48 -1.58 -3.38 4.68
C LEU A 48 -0.95 -4.59 5.38
N GLU A 49 -1.31 -5.79 4.95
CA GLU A 49 -0.78 -7.03 5.51
C GLU A 49 0.72 -7.17 5.23
N LEU A 50 1.19 -6.82 4.02
CA LEU A 50 2.62 -6.78 3.69
C LEU A 50 3.38 -5.74 4.52
N ALA A 51 2.80 -4.55 4.71
CA ALA A 51 3.39 -3.51 5.54
C ALA A 51 3.51 -3.95 7.00
N ARG A 52 2.43 -4.52 7.55
CA ARG A 52 2.39 -5.07 8.91
C ARG A 52 3.41 -6.20 9.09
N GLY A 53 3.50 -7.12 8.12
CA GLY A 53 4.46 -8.23 8.14
C GLY A 53 5.92 -7.77 8.03
N ALA A 54 6.19 -6.70 7.27
CA ALA A 54 7.53 -6.10 7.23
C ALA A 54 7.90 -5.46 8.57
N GLN A 55 7.00 -4.65 9.13
CA GLN A 55 7.21 -3.99 10.42
C GLN A 55 7.43 -4.99 11.56
N ALA A 56 6.64 -6.07 11.61
CA ALA A 56 6.79 -7.13 12.60
C ALA A 56 8.16 -7.83 12.49
N ALA A 57 8.77 -7.84 11.31
CA ALA A 57 10.11 -8.38 11.07
C ALA A 57 11.23 -7.34 11.22
N GLY A 58 10.93 -6.13 11.70
CA GLY A 58 11.90 -5.03 11.80
C GLY A 58 12.34 -4.45 10.46
N ALA A 59 11.56 -4.68 9.39
CA ALA A 59 11.80 -4.19 8.04
C ALA A 59 10.79 -3.09 7.66
N SER A 60 11.11 -2.31 6.63
CA SER A 60 10.18 -1.38 5.99
C SER A 60 9.53 -2.02 4.76
N ALA A 61 8.29 -1.63 4.47
CA ALA A 61 7.63 -1.90 3.19
C ALA A 61 7.47 -0.60 2.42
N ARG A 62 7.82 -0.62 1.13
CA ARG A 62 7.70 0.53 0.23
C ARG A 62 6.92 0.10 -1.00
N PHE A 63 5.91 0.88 -1.35
CA PHE A 63 5.05 0.64 -2.49
C PHE A 63 5.29 1.71 -3.55
N GLU A 64 5.62 1.29 -4.75
CA GLU A 64 5.97 2.17 -5.87
C GLU A 64 5.01 1.96 -7.04
N GLY A 65 4.89 2.97 -7.91
CA GLY A 65 4.06 2.87 -9.11
C GLY A 65 2.55 2.81 -8.85
N ALA A 66 2.08 3.20 -7.67
CA ALA A 66 0.65 3.23 -7.36
C ALA A 66 -0.09 4.23 -8.27
N GLY A 67 -1.00 3.72 -9.11
CA GLY A 67 -1.83 4.56 -9.97
C GLY A 67 -2.87 5.37 -9.19
N GLU A 68 -3.40 6.43 -9.82
CA GLU A 68 -4.36 7.35 -9.18
C GLU A 68 -5.59 6.66 -8.60
N LYS A 69 -6.11 5.63 -9.29
CA LYS A 69 -7.29 4.87 -8.84
C LYS A 69 -7.02 4.18 -7.50
N LEU A 70 -5.80 3.64 -7.33
CA LEU A 70 -5.40 2.95 -6.10
C LEU A 70 -5.19 3.94 -4.96
N LEU A 71 -4.58 5.09 -5.24
CA LEU A 71 -4.43 6.17 -4.26
C LEU A 71 -5.79 6.68 -3.78
N LYS A 72 -6.74 6.89 -4.70
CA LYS A 72 -8.13 7.27 -4.36
C LYS A 72 -8.80 6.19 -3.50
N LEU A 73 -8.69 4.92 -3.88
CA LEU A 73 -9.27 3.81 -3.12
C LEU A 73 -8.70 3.73 -1.70
N ALA A 74 -7.37 3.79 -1.56
CA ALA A 74 -6.71 3.82 -0.25
C ALA A 74 -7.09 5.06 0.58
N GLY A 75 -7.35 6.19 -0.09
CA GLY A 75 -7.88 7.41 0.53
C GLY A 75 -9.29 7.22 1.10
N LEU A 76 -10.19 6.57 0.35
CA LEU A 76 -11.55 6.25 0.82
C LEU A 76 -11.55 5.37 2.07
N TYR A 77 -10.58 4.46 2.18
CA TYR A 77 -10.39 3.62 3.36
C TYR A 77 -9.57 4.29 4.48
N GLY A 78 -9.09 5.52 4.30
CA GLY A 78 -8.31 6.25 5.30
C GLY A 78 -6.88 5.73 5.49
N VAL A 79 -6.39 4.85 4.62
CA VAL A 79 -5.08 4.19 4.74
C VAL A 79 -4.03 4.69 3.76
N GLY A 80 -4.38 5.62 2.86
CA GLY A 80 -3.45 6.17 1.87
C GLY A 80 -2.16 6.73 2.49
N ALA A 81 -2.26 7.42 3.63
CA ALA A 81 -1.10 7.96 4.34
C ALA A 81 -0.18 6.89 4.94
N LEU A 82 -0.75 5.76 5.35
CA LEU A 82 -0.01 4.63 5.94
C LEU A 82 0.74 3.85 4.87
N LEU A 83 0.15 3.70 3.69
CA LEU A 83 0.71 2.91 2.59
C LEU A 83 1.68 3.73 1.72
N PHE A 84 1.35 4.98 1.42
CA PHE A 84 2.07 5.78 0.42
C PHE A 84 2.69 7.06 1.01
N GLY A 85 2.64 7.20 2.34
CA GLY A 85 3.19 8.34 3.06
C GLY A 85 2.29 9.59 3.05
N PRO A 86 2.72 10.66 3.75
CA PRO A 86 1.90 11.84 4.01
C PRO A 86 1.37 12.54 2.74
N ALA A 87 2.11 12.47 1.63
CA ALA A 87 1.74 13.09 0.36
C ALA A 87 0.46 12.48 -0.24
N ALA A 88 0.19 11.20 0.00
CA ALA A 88 -1.01 10.53 -0.50
C ALA A 88 -2.29 10.93 0.25
N ARG A 89 -2.16 11.48 1.48
CA ARG A 89 -3.30 12.00 2.25
C ARG A 89 -3.99 13.17 1.56
N ALA A 90 -3.23 13.99 0.82
CA ALA A 90 -3.74 15.19 0.17
C ALA A 90 -4.72 14.88 -0.98
N VAL A 91 -4.62 13.70 -1.58
CA VAL A 91 -5.49 13.27 -2.70
C VAL A 91 -6.88 12.82 -2.24
N GLY A 92 -7.04 12.44 -0.96
CA GLY A 92 -8.26 11.84 -0.43
C GLY A 92 -9.05 12.67 0.59
N GLY A 93 -8.57 13.84 1.00
CA GLY A 93 -9.22 14.58 2.09
C GLY A 93 -9.00 16.09 2.06
N ALA A 94 -9.97 16.81 1.52
CA ALA A 94 -10.27 18.16 1.99
C ALA A 94 -10.85 18.03 3.41
N GLY A 95 -10.01 18.18 4.43
CA GLY A 95 -10.43 18.28 5.82
C GLY A 95 -9.57 17.50 6.81
N ALA A 96 -8.58 18.16 7.39
CA ALA A 96 -8.21 18.02 8.80
C ALA A 96 -7.21 19.11 9.16
N SER A 97 -7.72 20.03 9.98
CA SER A 97 -7.11 21.23 10.56
C SER A 97 -5.62 21.15 10.88
N THR A 98 -4.89 22.18 10.45
CA THR A 98 -3.63 22.62 11.06
C THR A 98 -3.90 23.16 12.46
N ALA A 99 -3.56 22.39 13.50
CA ALA A 99 -3.34 22.89 14.86
C ALA A 99 -2.48 21.85 15.60
N GLY A 100 -1.34 22.15 16.23
CA GLY A 100 -0.57 23.38 16.33
C GLY A 100 0.75 22.99 17.01
N ALA A 101 1.86 23.53 16.52
CA ALA A 101 3.12 23.54 17.24
C ALA A 101 3.15 24.79 18.13
N GLY A 102 3.65 24.67 19.35
CA GLY A 102 4.09 25.85 20.10
C GLY A 102 3.93 25.75 21.61
N ALA A 103 5.08 25.50 22.25
CA ALA A 103 5.52 25.93 23.59
C ALA A 103 4.65 25.61 24.82
#